data_AF-A0A841KMR7-F1
#
_entry.id   AF-A0A841KMR7-F1
#
_cell.length_a   1.000
_cell.length_b   1.000
_cell.length_c   1.000
_cell.angle_alpha   90.00
_cell.angle_beta   90.00
_cell.angle_gamma   90.00
#
_symmetry.space_group_name_H-M   'P 1'
#
loop_
_entity.id
_entity.type
_entity.pdbx_description
1 polymer ?
#
loop_
_entity_poly.entity_id
_entity_poly.type
_entity_poly.pdbx_seq_one_letter_code
_entity_poly.pdbx_strand_id
1 'polypeptide(L)' 'MDSLEKISFEIEEIRVTMHELISKDPALIDPKILVISQELDMKINEFNEILRKKG' A
#
# COMPACT_ATOMS: atom_id res chain seq x y z
N MET A 1 -6.24 -19.47 1.90
CA MET A 1 -5.83 -18.08 2.14
C MET A 1 -5.56 -17.96 3.63
N ASP A 2 -4.28 -17.89 4.00
CA ASP A 2 -3.87 -17.71 5.40
C ASP A 2 -4.33 -16.33 5.89
N SER A 3 -4.49 -16.16 7.20
CA SER A 3 -4.91 -14.87 7.81
C SER A 3 -3.94 -13.74 7.42
N LEU A 4 -2.66 -14.06 7.25
CA LEU A 4 -1.64 -13.12 6.79
C LEU A 4 -1.80 -12.72 5.32
N GLU A 5 -2.18 -13.64 4.43
CA GLU A 5 -2.47 -13.34 3.03
C GLU A 5 -3.71 -12.47 2.89
N LYS A 6 -4.73 -12.69 3.74
CA LYS A 6 -5.93 -11.84 3.77
C LYS A 6 -5.60 -10.41 4.20
N ILE A 7 -4.77 -10.25 5.23
CA ILE A 7 -4.30 -8.94 5.69
C ILE A 7 -3.45 -8.24 4.61
N SER A 8 -2.57 -8.98 3.92
CA SER A 8 -1.81 -8.46 2.76
C SER A 8 -2.75 -7.89 1.69
N PHE A 9 -3.79 -8.64 1.35
CA PHE A 9 -4.77 -8.24 0.35
C PHE A 9 -5.57 -7.00 0.78
N GLU A 10 -6.04 -6.94 2.03
CA GLU A 10 -6.78 -5.78 2.54
C GLU A 10 -5.90 -4.51 2.57
N ILE A 11 -4.61 -4.64 2.91
CA ILE A 11 -3.65 -3.52 2.87
C ILE A 11 -3.43 -3.03 1.42
N GLU A 12 -3.39 -3.95 0.46
CA GLU A 12 -3.29 -3.63 -0.97
C GLU A 12 -4.52 -2.83 -1.46
N GLU A 13 -5.73 -3.21 -1.04
CA GLU A 13 -6.95 -2.48 -1.39
C GLU A 13 -6.95 -1.04 -0.82
N ILE A 14 -6.46 -0.87 0.41
CA ILE A 14 -6.29 0.46 1.02
C ILE A 14 -5.28 1.30 0.25
N ARG A 15 -4.16 0.70 -0.17
CA ARG A 15 -3.15 1.37 -1.00
C ARG A 15 -3.74 1.88 -2.31
N VAL A 16 -4.48 1.03 -3.02
CA VAL A 16 -5.14 1.40 -4.28
C VAL A 16 -6.12 2.56 -4.06
N THR A 17 -6.95 2.47 -3.03
CA THR A 17 -7.92 3.52 -2.68
C THR A 17 -7.23 4.86 -2.39
N MET A 18 -6.10 4.83 -1.67
CA MET A 18 -5.30 6.03 -1.40
C MET A 18 -4.77 6.67 -2.69
N HIS A 19 -4.21 5.87 -3.61
CA HIS A 19 -3.72 6.37 -4.90
C HIS A 19 -4.85 6.93 -5.77
N GLU A 20 -6.04 6.32 -5.74
CA GLU A 20 -7.22 6.88 -6.40
C GLU A 20 -7.64 8.24 -5.84
N LEU A 21 -7.60 8.41 -4.52
CA LEU A 21 -7.95 9.69 -3.88
C LEU A 21 -6.92 10.78 -4.22
N ILE A 22 -5.63 10.44 -4.21
CA ILE A 22 -4.54 11.37 -4.59
C ILE A 22 -4.66 11.77 -6.07
N SER A 23 -5.02 10.83 -6.95
CA SER A 23 -5.13 11.13 -8.39
C SER A 23 -6.39 11.93 -8.75
N LYS A 24 -7.48 11.79 -7.99
CA LYS A 24 -8.74 12.51 -8.22
C LYS A 24 -8.73 13.96 -7.74
N ASP A 25 -7.82 14.32 -6.84
CA ASP A 25 -7.70 15.69 -6.33
C ASP A 25 -6.23 16.16 -6.37
N PRO A 26 -5.83 16.89 -7.43
CA PRO A 26 -4.48 17.43 -7.55
C PRO A 26 -4.09 18.41 -6.43
N ALA A 27 -5.07 19.00 -5.72
CA ALA A 27 -4.81 19.86 -4.57
C ALA A 27 -4.50 19.06 -3.28
N LEU A 28 -4.85 17.77 -3.25
CA LEU A 28 -4.45 16.82 -2.20
C LEU A 28 -3.05 16.23 -2.41
N ILE A 29 -2.35 16.57 -3.51
CA ILE A 29 -0.94 16.23 -3.72
C ILE A 29 -0.08 17.12 -2.82
N ASP A 30 -0.20 16.92 -1.51
CA ASP A 30 0.80 17.40 -0.57
C ASP A 30 2.06 16.53 -0.77
N PRO A 31 3.23 17.12 -1.04
CA PRO A 31 4.49 16.38 -1.17
C PRO A 31 4.76 15.42 0.00
N LYS A 32 4.29 15.76 1.21
CA LYS A 32 4.41 14.89 2.40
C LYS A 32 3.51 13.67 2.30
N ILE A 33 2.30 13.80 1.75
CA ILE A 33 1.40 12.66 1.50
C ILE A 33 1.99 11.75 0.44
N LEU A 34 2.62 12.31 -0.60
CA LEU A 34 3.32 11.53 -1.63
C LEU A 34 4.51 10.74 -1.05
N VAL A 35 5.28 11.35 -0.15
CA VAL A 35 6.39 10.64 0.53
C VAL A 35 5.87 9.51 1.40
N ILE A 36 4.82 9.74 2.20
CA ILE A 36 4.22 8.72 3.05
C ILE A 36 3.61 7.59 2.22
N SER A 37 2.97 7.89 1.08
CA SER A 37 2.42 6.85 0.20
C SER A 37 3.52 5.97 -0.40
N GLN A 38 4.63 6.56 -0.80
CA GLN A 38 5.79 5.82 -1.29
C GLN A 38 6.43 4.95 -0.20
N GLU A 39 6.55 5.44 1.03
CA GLU A 39 7.03 4.64 2.17
C GLU A 39 6.12 3.45 2.47
N LEU A 40 4.79 3.66 2.41
CA LEU A 40 3.81 2.60 2.56
C LEU A 40 3.98 1.54 1.45
N ASP A 41 4.14 1.97 0.20
CA ASP A 41 4.35 1.07 -0.94
C ASP A 41 5.58 0.17 -0.73
N MET A 42 6.70 0.76 -0.28
CA MET A 42 7.92 0.01 0.03
C MET A 42 7.69 -1.04 1.12
N LYS A 43 7.00 -0.67 2.21
CA LYS A 43 6.75 -1.57 3.34
C LYS A 43 5.81 -2.72 2.98
N ILE A 44 4.80 -2.46 2.15
CA ILE A 44 3.90 -3.50 1.64
C ILE A 44 4.68 -4.47 0.75
N ASN A 45 5.55 -3.97 -0.12
CA ASN A 45 6.36 -4.82 -0.98
C ASN A 45 7.31 -5.71 -0.16
N GLU A 46 7.97 -5.15 0.86
CA GLU A 46 8.83 -5.91 1.79
C GLU A 46 8.03 -7.01 2.52
N PHE A 47 6.83 -6.69 3.01
CA PHE A 47 5.95 -7.65 3.65
C PHE A 47 5.54 -8.78 2.69
N ASN A 48 5.17 -8.44 1.46
CA ASN A 48 4.80 -9.42 0.44
C ASN A 48 5.96 -10.33 0.02
N GLU A 49 7.19 -9.80 -0.04
CA GLU A 49 8.38 -10.62 -0.25
C GLU A 49 8.63 -11.62 0.89
N ILE A 50 8.44 -11.19 2.14
CA ILE A 50 8.58 -12.07 3.31
C ILE A 50 7.52 -13.17 3.27
N LEU A 51 6.27 -12.85 2.92
CA LEU A 51 5.22 -13.84 2.76
C LEU A 51 5.54 -14.86 1.66
N ARG A 52 6.00 -14.39 0.49
CA ARG A 52 6.41 -15.26 -0.62
C ARG A 52 7.57 -16.20 -0.29
N LYS A 53 8.44 -15.81 0.63
CA LYS A 53 9.57 -16.64 1.11
C LYS A 53 9.14 -17.65 2.19
N LYS A 54 7.97 -17.48 2.80
CA LYS A 54 7.44 -18.36 3.86
C LYS A 54 6.51 -19.45 3.34
N GLY A 55 5.90 -19.27 2.18
CA GLY A 55 5.15 -20.29 1.44
C GLY A 55 6.05 -21.06 0.47
#